data_AF-A0A1Q8G386-F1
#
_entry.id   AF-A0A1Q8G386-F1
#
_cell.length_a   1.000
_cell.length_b   1.000
_cell.length_c   1.000
_cell.angle_alpha   90.00
_cell.angle_beta   90.00
_cell.angle_gamma   90.00
#
_symmetry.space_group_name_H-M   'P 1'
#
loop_
_entity.id
_entity.type
_entity.pdbx_description
1 polymer ?
#
loop_
_entity_poly.entity_id
_entity_poly.type
_entity_poly.pdbx_seq_one_letter_code
_entity_poly.pdbx_strand_id
1 'polypeptide(L)'
;MQTQNRTHPNKPSEKSLRKARNRLSAKIASEKMAGVPKMDSTEAVTDPVITPFLMAMEDEGFVTQKEDSQALKIDRCPRCQQSSRFAFRGNTGEFKLCALCHN
;
A
#
# COMPACT_ATOMS: atom_id res chain seq x y z
N MET A 1 -10.40 28.96 -15.22
CA MET A 1 -9.13 28.58 -14.58
C MET A 1 -9.09 27.06 -14.55
N GLN A 2 -8.17 26.46 -15.30
CA GLN A 2 -8.07 25.00 -15.47
C GLN A 2 -7.53 24.39 -14.17
N THR A 3 -8.32 23.51 -13.54
CA THR A 3 -7.91 22.67 -12.42
C THR A 3 -6.85 21.70 -12.91
N GLN A 4 -5.58 22.04 -12.66
CA GLN A 4 -4.45 21.16 -12.95
C GLN A 4 -4.61 19.89 -12.10
N ASN A 5 -4.98 18.79 -12.76
CA ASN A 5 -4.80 17.44 -12.26
C ASN A 5 -3.30 17.23 -12.04
N ARG A 6 -2.80 17.63 -10.87
CA ARG A 6 -1.47 17.22 -10.40
C ARG A 6 -1.54 15.74 -10.08
N THR A 7 -1.33 14.90 -11.07
CA THR A 7 -0.86 13.53 -10.86
C THR A 7 0.45 13.66 -10.09
N HIS A 8 0.40 13.46 -8.77
CA HIS A 8 1.61 13.28 -7.98
C HIS A 8 2.42 12.14 -8.65
N PRO A 9 3.67 12.38 -9.09
CA PRO A 9 4.42 11.44 -9.92
C PRO A 9 4.73 10.12 -9.20
N ASN A 10 4.44 10.05 -7.90
CA ASN A 10 4.88 8.98 -7.02
C ASN A 10 3.72 8.14 -6.45
N LYS A 11 2.48 8.36 -6.90
CA LYS A 11 1.31 7.56 -6.45
C LYS A 11 1.15 6.31 -7.31
N PRO A 12 0.69 5.19 -6.74
CA PRO A 12 0.49 3.98 -7.52
C PRO A 12 -0.65 4.18 -8.51
N SER A 13 -0.50 3.62 -9.70
CA SER A 13 -1.56 3.59 -10.71
C SER A 13 -2.72 2.69 -10.27
N GLU A 14 -3.92 3.01 -10.74
CA GLU A 14 -5.11 2.17 -10.45
C GLU A 14 -4.94 0.75 -11.00
N LYS A 15 -4.20 0.60 -12.10
CA LYS A 15 -3.87 -0.71 -12.67
C LYS A 15 -3.05 -1.55 -11.69
N SER A 16 -2.01 -0.98 -11.09
CA SER A 16 -1.18 -1.65 -10.09
C SER A 16 -1.97 -1.97 -8.83
N LEU A 17 -2.81 -1.04 -8.34
CA LEU A 17 -3.71 -1.28 -7.21
C LEU A 17 -4.68 -2.43 -7.48
N ARG A 18 -5.33 -2.45 -8.65
CA ARG A 18 -6.24 -3.54 -9.03
C ARG A 18 -5.51 -4.88 -9.11
N LYS A 19 -4.31 -4.91 -9.71
CA LYS A 19 -3.48 -6.11 -9.78
C LYS A 19 -3.09 -6.61 -8.39
N ALA A 20 -2.68 -5.72 -7.49
CA ALA A 20 -2.33 -6.04 -6.12
C ALA A 20 -3.53 -6.59 -5.33
N ARG A 21 -4.71 -5.96 -5.45
CA ARG A 21 -5.97 -6.46 -4.85
C ARG A 21 -6.29 -7.87 -5.34
N ASN A 22 -6.24 -8.08 -6.65
CA ASN A 22 -6.50 -9.41 -7.24
C ASN A 22 -5.51 -10.47 -6.73
N ARG A 23 -4.22 -10.12 -6.60
CA ARG A 23 -3.19 -11.01 -6.07
C ARG A 23 -3.46 -11.37 -4.61
N LEU A 24 -3.81 -10.40 -3.77
CA LEU A 24 -4.18 -10.64 -2.38
C LEU A 24 -5.41 -11.55 -2.27
N SER A 25 -6.46 -11.26 -3.04
CA SER A 25 -7.67 -12.09 -3.09
C SER A 25 -7.39 -13.52 -3.56
N ALA A 26 -6.54 -13.69 -4.57
CA ALA A 26 -6.15 -15.02 -5.06
C ALA A 26 -5.39 -15.81 -3.99
N LYS A 27 -4.48 -15.16 -3.24
CA LYS A 27 -3.76 -15.79 -2.14
C LYS A 27 -4.73 -16.24 -1.03
N ILE A 28 -5.64 -15.36 -0.61
CA ILE A 28 -6.65 -15.67 0.40
C ILE A 28 -7.54 -16.85 -0.06
N ALA A 29 -7.97 -16.86 -1.32
CA ALA A 29 -8.76 -17.95 -1.87
C ALA A 29 -7.97 -19.28 -1.87
N SER A 30 -6.69 -19.23 -2.23
CA SER A 30 -5.81 -20.41 -2.19
C SER A 30 -5.64 -20.98 -0.78
N GLU A 31 -5.45 -20.12 0.22
CA GLU A 31 -5.34 -20.54 1.63
C GLU A 31 -6.65 -21.18 2.14
N LYS A 32 -7.79 -20.60 1.77
CA LYS A 32 -9.11 -21.18 2.09
C LYS A 32 -9.29 -22.56 1.47
N MET A 33 -8.91 -22.74 0.19
CA MET A 33 -8.97 -24.05 -0.49
C MET A 33 -8.01 -25.07 0.14
N ALA A 34 -6.85 -24.62 0.63
CA ALA A 34 -5.89 -25.46 1.32
C ALA A 34 -6.28 -25.79 2.77
N GLY A 35 -7.41 -25.26 3.26
CA GLY A 35 -7.88 -25.50 4.63
C GLY A 35 -7.05 -24.79 5.70
N VAL A 36 -6.34 -23.71 5.35
CA VAL A 36 -5.58 -22.92 6.33
C VAL A 36 -6.55 -22.34 7.35
N PRO A 37 -6.34 -22.56 8.67
CA PRO A 37 -7.18 -21.98 9.70
C PRO A 37 -7.23 -20.45 9.58
N LYS A 38 -8.41 -19.86 9.80
CA LYS A 38 -8.59 -18.42 9.63
C LYS A 38 -7.57 -17.60 10.41
N MET A 39 -7.25 -17.98 11.65
CA MET A 39 -6.30 -17.26 12.51
C MET A 39 -4.87 -17.24 11.95
N ASP A 40 -4.52 -18.22 11.13
CA ASP A 40 -3.20 -18.35 10.49
C ASP A 40 -3.20 -17.85 9.03
N SER A 41 -4.36 -17.42 8.53
CA SER A 41 -4.53 -16.99 7.14
C SER A 41 -4.03 -15.58 6.91
N THR A 42 -3.58 -15.31 5.68
CA THR A 42 -3.28 -13.97 5.17
C THR A 42 -4.47 -13.03 5.40
N GLU A 43 -5.71 -13.51 5.23
CA GLU A 43 -6.91 -12.70 5.44
C GLU A 43 -7.02 -12.14 6.87
N ALA A 44 -6.54 -12.87 7.89
CA ALA A 44 -6.63 -12.42 9.27
C ALA A 44 -5.57 -11.38 9.66
N VAL A 45 -4.42 -11.38 8.99
CA VAL A 45 -3.27 -10.52 9.33
C VAL A 45 -3.07 -9.34 8.39
N THR A 46 -3.79 -9.31 7.25
CA THR A 46 -3.65 -8.24 6.25
C THR A 46 -4.79 -7.23 6.33
N ASP A 47 -4.43 -5.95 6.23
CA ASP A 47 -5.40 -4.90 5.97
C ASP A 47 -5.73 -4.87 4.46
N PRO A 48 -7.01 -4.94 4.06
CA PRO A 48 -7.43 -5.07 2.66
C PRO A 48 -7.22 -3.81 1.83
N VAL A 49 -6.88 -2.67 2.46
CA VAL A 49 -6.58 -1.40 1.80
C VAL A 49 -5.08 -1.13 1.79
N ILE A 50 -4.44 -1.21 2.96
CA ILE A 50 -3.01 -0.92 3.12
C ILE A 50 -2.17 -1.97 2.39
N THR A 51 -2.50 -3.26 2.51
CA THR A 51 -1.67 -4.32 1.93
C THR A 51 -1.61 -4.21 0.41
N PRO A 52 -2.74 -4.09 -0.33
CA PRO A 52 -2.67 -3.87 -1.78
C PRO A 52 -1.99 -2.55 -2.17
N PHE A 53 -2.11 -1.51 -1.35
CA PHE A 53 -1.43 -0.24 -1.61
C PHE A 53 0.10 -0.40 -1.54
N LEU A 54 0.63 -1.02 -0.49
CA LEU A 54 2.07 -1.27 -0.36
C LEU A 54 2.59 -2.17 -1.48
N MET A 55 1.86 -3.26 -1.80
CA MET A 55 2.21 -4.14 -2.92
C MET A 55 2.22 -3.39 -4.27
N ALA A 56 1.29 -2.48 -4.49
CA ALA A 56 1.25 -1.68 -5.73
C ALA A 56 2.41 -0.69 -5.82
N MET A 57 2.85 -0.11 -4.69
CA MET A 57 4.03 0.74 -4.64
C MET A 57 5.30 -0.02 -5.00
N GLU A 58 5.46 -1.24 -4.45
CA GLU A 58 6.59 -2.12 -4.76
C GLU A 58 6.60 -2.57 -6.23
N ASP A 59 5.44 -2.92 -6.78
CA ASP A 59 5.27 -3.27 -8.21
C ASP A 59 5.67 -2.11 -9.15
N GLU A 60 5.58 -0.86 -8.68
CA GLU A 60 6.01 0.34 -9.42
C GLU A 60 7.45 0.76 -9.12
N GLY A 61 8.19 -0.06 -8.37
CA GLY A 61 9.61 0.13 -8.10
C GLY A 61 9.91 1.08 -6.94
N PHE A 62 8.91 1.42 -6.12
CA PHE A 62 9.12 2.21 -4.91
C PHE A 62 9.45 1.30 -3.72
N VAL A 63 10.46 1.69 -2.94
CA VAL A 63 10.92 0.92 -1.78
C VAL A 63 10.39 1.52 -0.50
N THR A 64 9.59 0.76 0.24
CA THR A 64 9.07 1.17 1.56
C THR A 64 10.22 1.37 2.54
N GLN A 65 10.26 2.53 3.19
CA GLN A 65 11.30 2.85 4.17
C GLN A 65 10.93 2.29 5.54
N LYS A 66 11.97 1.88 6.28
CA LYS A 66 11.86 1.33 7.62
C LYS A 66 12.63 2.19 8.61
N GLU A 67 12.19 2.15 9.87
CA GLU A 67 13.00 2.64 10.99
C GLU A 67 14.10 1.61 11.35
N ASP A 68 15.03 2.01 12.22
CA ASP A 68 16.12 1.13 12.68
C ASP A 68 15.58 -0.17 13.34
N SER A 69 14.38 -0.11 13.90
CA SER A 69 13.62 -1.22 14.49
C SER A 69 13.04 -2.21 13.46
N GLN A 70 13.29 -2.01 12.17
CA GLN A 70 12.67 -2.74 11.04
C GLN A 70 11.16 -2.51 10.87
N ALA A 71 10.54 -1.67 11.71
CA ALA A 71 9.16 -1.24 11.51
C ALA A 71 9.03 -0.32 10.29
N LEU A 72 7.87 -0.32 9.64
CA LEU A 72 7.61 0.63 8.55
C LEU A 72 7.64 2.06 9.10
N LYS A 73 8.36 2.95 8.41
CA LYS A 73 8.40 4.37 8.76
C LYS A 73 7.06 5.01 8.37
N ILE A 74 6.23 5.27 9.37
CA ILE A 74 4.86 5.75 9.20
C ILE A 74 4.58 7.00 10.02
N ASP A 75 3.76 7.91 9.48
CA ASP A 75 3.20 9.05 10.23
C ASP A 75 1.69 9.10 10.06
N ARG A 76 0.98 9.77 10.97
CA ARG A 76 -0.43 10.08 10.74
C ARG A 76 -0.61 10.94 9.49
N CYS A 77 -1.59 10.61 8.64
CA CYS A 77 -1.91 11.43 7.48
C CYS A 77 -2.55 12.75 7.92
N PRO A 78 -1.96 13.92 7.62
CA PRO A 78 -2.53 15.21 8.02
C PRO A 78 -3.79 15.55 7.21
N ARG A 79 -4.00 14.90 6.05
CA ARG A 79 -5.10 15.21 5.14
C ARG A 79 -6.40 14.49 5.51
N CYS A 80 -6.38 13.16 5.60
CA CYS A 80 -7.58 12.42 5.96
C CYS A 80 -7.69 12.12 7.47
N GLN A 81 -6.57 12.17 8.21
CA GLN A 81 -6.45 11.83 9.63
C GLN A 81 -6.96 10.43 10.02
N GLN A 82 -7.37 9.61 9.05
CA GLN A 82 -7.97 8.29 9.25
C GLN A 82 -6.95 7.14 9.06
N SER A 83 -5.82 7.40 8.41
CA SER A 83 -4.80 6.40 8.15
C SER A 83 -3.40 7.00 8.25
N SER A 84 -2.39 6.14 8.12
CA SER A 84 -0.99 6.50 8.10
C SER A 84 -0.51 6.80 6.69
N ARG A 85 0.49 7.67 6.60
CA ARG A 85 1.36 7.81 5.43
C ARG A 85 2.58 6.93 5.63
N PHE A 86 2.92 6.18 4.60
CA PHE A 86 4.10 5.35 4.54
C PHE A 86 5.20 6.11 3.81
N ALA A 87 6.42 6.03 4.31
CA ALA A 87 7.58 6.58 3.62
C ALA A 87 8.09 5.61 2.55
N PHE A 88 8.44 6.15 1.39
CA PHE A 88 8.94 5.42 0.24
C PHE A 88 10.18 6.12 -0.32
N ARG A 89 11.04 5.36 -0.97
CA ARG A 89 12.15 5.86 -1.78
C ARG A 89 11.88 5.50 -3.24
N GLY A 90 11.88 6.52 -4.10
CA GLY A 90 11.87 6.38 -5.55
C GLY A 90 13.08 7.05 -6.18
N ASN A 91 13.09 7.14 -7.52
CA ASN A 91 14.20 7.71 -8.28
C ASN A 91 14.46 9.19 -7.97
N THR A 92 13.44 9.91 -7.51
CA THR A 92 13.50 11.35 -7.20
C THR A 92 13.75 11.64 -5.73
N GLY A 93 13.96 10.60 -4.90
CA GLY A 93 14.22 10.71 -3.47
C GLY A 93 13.11 10.11 -2.61
N GLU A 94 13.11 10.51 -1.33
CA GLU A 94 12.13 10.04 -0.36
C GLU A 94 10.84 10.87 -0.40
N PHE A 95 9.71 10.19 -0.28
CA PHE A 95 8.39 10.81 -0.20
C PHE A 95 7.46 9.98 0.69
N LYS A 96 6.29 10.53 1.04
CA LYS A 96 5.31 9.87 1.90
C LYS A 96 3.94 9.84 1.22
N LEU A 97 3.21 8.74 1.35
CA LEU A 97 1.86 8.61 0.81
C LEU A 97 0.93 7.85 1.74
N CYS A 98 -0.30 8.36 1.85
CA CYS A 98 -1.40 7.72 2.54
C CYS A 98 -2.07 6.66 1.67
N ALA A 99 -2.31 5.47 2.22
CA ALA A 99 -3.03 4.40 1.52
C ALA A 99 -4.50 4.73 1.20
N LEU A 100 -5.11 5.67 1.94
CA LEU A 100 -6.51 6.08 1.71
C LEU A 100 -6.66 7.25 0.74
N CYS A 101 -5.89 8.32 0.93
CA CYS A 101 -6.06 9.56 0.16
C CYS A 101 -4.95 9.82 -0.86
N HIS A 102 -3.95 8.92 -0.94
CA HIS A 102 -2.82 9.00 -1.87
C HIS A 102 -2.11 10.37 -1.85
N ASN A 103 -1.93 10.92 -0.65
CA ASN A 103 -1.34 12.22 -0.36
C ASN A 103 -0.54 12.21 0.95
#